data_AF-A0A1U7NAT1-F1
#
_entry.id   AF-A0A1U7NAT1-F1
#
_cell.length_a   1.000
_cell.length_b   1.000
_cell.length_c   1.000
_cell.angle_alpha   90.00
_cell.angle_beta   90.00
_cell.angle_gamma   90.00
#
_symmetry.space_group_name_H-M   'P 1'
#
loop_
_entity.id
_entity.type
_entity.pdbx_description
1 polymer ?
#
loop_
_entity_poly.entity_id
_entity_poly.type
_entity_poly.pdbx_seq_one_letter_code
_entity_poly.pdbx_strand_id
1 'polypeptide(L)' 'MLLVYTYGLVMSNKNRSKSQKRMRGIPVYYDEIKKPHTIMFTDTVWKWLQLSAKDSNTSAGELIERWVRSQIEDTTG' A
#
# COMPACT_ATOMS: atom_id res chain seq x y z
N MET A 1 29.77 -6.70 -46.50
CA MET A 1 29.64 -7.69 -45.41
C MET A 1 29.65 -6.93 -44.09
N LEU A 2 28.48 -6.60 -43.57
CA LEU A 2 28.31 -5.89 -42.29
C LEU A 2 27.39 -6.75 -41.43
N LEU A 3 27.98 -7.37 -40.41
CA LEU A 3 27.30 -8.12 -39.36
C LEU A 3 26.58 -7.13 -38.44
N VAL A 4 25.26 -7.05 -38.53
CA VAL A 4 24.43 -6.30 -37.57
C VAL A 4 24.14 -7.20 -36.38
N TYR A 5 24.90 -6.99 -35.30
CA TYR A 5 24.64 -7.55 -33.97
C TYR A 5 23.35 -6.93 -33.41
N THR A 6 22.24 -7.65 -33.43
CA THR A 6 21.05 -7.26 -32.68
C THR A 6 21.21 -7.71 -31.23
N TYR A 7 21.68 -6.81 -30.37
CA TYR A 7 21.61 -6.98 -28.92
C TYR A 7 20.13 -6.87 -28.50
N GLY A 8 19.45 -8.01 -28.43
CA GLY A 8 18.12 -8.10 -27.80
C GLY A 8 18.27 -7.90 -26.29
N LEU A 9 17.92 -6.70 -25.80
CA LEU A 9 17.81 -6.42 -24.38
C LEU A 9 16.68 -7.28 -23.77
N VAL A 10 17.07 -8.42 -23.19
CA VAL A 10 16.21 -9.16 -22.27
C VAL A 10 16.08 -8.34 -20.99
N MET A 11 14.97 -7.62 -20.84
CA MET A 11 14.62 -7.03 -19.55
C MET A 11 14.26 -8.14 -18.56
N SER A 12 15.23 -8.48 -17.70
CA SER A 12 15.02 -9.31 -16.51
C SER A 12 14.32 -8.47 -15.44
N ASN A 13 13.00 -8.64 -15.28
CA ASN A 13 12.24 -7.99 -14.22
C ASN A 13 12.52 -8.68 -12.87
N LYS A 14 13.70 -8.40 -12.32
CA LYS A 14 14.20 -8.92 -11.04
C LYS A 14 13.74 -8.02 -9.88
N ASN A 15 12.45 -7.68 -9.80
CA ASN A 15 11.85 -7.02 -8.64
C ASN A 15 10.34 -7.35 -8.56
N ARG A 16 10.01 -8.63 -8.42
CA ARG A 16 8.71 -9.01 -7.87
C ARG A 16 8.75 -8.77 -6.36
N SER A 17 8.53 -7.53 -5.93
CA SER A 17 7.94 -7.35 -4.60
C SER A 17 6.65 -8.17 -4.61
N LYS A 18 6.49 -9.09 -3.66
CA LYS A 18 5.27 -9.89 -3.55
C LYS A 18 4.13 -8.94 -3.21
N SER A 19 3.50 -8.35 -4.23
CA SER A 19 2.16 -7.79 -4.10
C SER A 19 1.27 -8.96 -3.73
N GLN A 20 1.04 -9.12 -2.43
CA GLN A 20 0.10 -10.11 -1.93
C GLN A 20 -1.26 -9.67 -2.48
N LYS A 21 -1.79 -10.40 -3.47
CA LYS A 21 -3.08 -10.09 -4.05
C LYS A 21 -4.11 -10.06 -2.92
N ARG A 22 -4.63 -8.88 -2.61
CA ARG A 22 -5.69 -8.70 -1.61
C ARG A 22 -6.90 -9.50 -2.10
N MET A 23 -7.19 -10.61 -1.44
CA MET A 23 -8.39 -11.39 -1.72
C MET A 23 -9.58 -10.70 -1.06
N ARG A 24 -10.65 -10.48 -1.84
CA ARG A 24 -11.86 -9.83 -1.35
C ARG A 24 -12.44 -10.66 -0.21
N GLY A 25 -12.53 -10.08 0.99
CA GLY A 25 -13.10 -10.73 2.17
C GLY A 25 -12.10 -11.53 3.03
N ILE A 26 -10.81 -11.54 2.69
CA ILE A 26 -9.80 -12.17 3.54
C ILE A 26 -9.01 -11.08 4.29
N PRO A 27 -8.97 -11.13 5.62
CA PRO A 27 -8.13 -10.24 6.41
C PRO A 27 -6.65 -10.39 6.03
N VAL A 28 -5.98 -9.29 5.72
CA VAL A 28 -4.56 -9.29 5.30
C VAL A 28 -3.63 -9.11 6.50
N TYR A 29 -4.06 -8.32 7.49
CA TYR A 29 -3.22 -7.93 8.63
C TYR A 29 -3.86 -8.22 9.99
N TYR A 30 -5.20 -8.24 10.09
CA TYR A 30 -5.93 -8.40 11.36
C TYR A 30 -7.14 -9.29 11.13
N ASP A 31 -7.47 -10.19 12.06
CA ASP A 31 -8.57 -11.18 11.93
C ASP A 31 -9.97 -10.57 11.73
N GLU A 32 -10.11 -9.25 11.88
CA GLU A 32 -11.35 -8.51 11.72
C GLU A 32 -11.66 -8.19 10.24
N ILE A 33 -12.90 -8.47 9.83
CA ILE A 33 -13.40 -8.06 8.51
C ILE A 33 -13.69 -6.56 8.52
N LYS A 34 -13.03 -5.81 7.64
CA LYS A 34 -13.24 -4.36 7.49
C LYS A 34 -14.70 -4.05 7.11
N LYS A 35 -15.34 -3.17 7.87
CA LYS A 35 -16.66 -2.60 7.56
C LYS A 35 -16.50 -1.21 6.93
N PRO A 36 -17.35 -0.82 5.96
CA PRO A 36 -17.28 0.51 5.35
C PRO A 36 -17.68 1.58 6.36
N HIS A 37 -16.81 2.57 6.55
CA HIS A 37 -17.08 3.76 7.35
C HIS A 37 -16.76 4.99 6.49
N THR A 38 -17.62 6.01 6.54
CA THR A 38 -17.41 7.26 5.81
C THR A 38 -16.82 8.30 6.76
N ILE A 39 -15.67 8.87 6.41
CA ILE A 39 -15.00 9.93 7.17
C ILE A 39 -14.78 11.09 6.21
N MET A 40 -15.08 12.32 6.67
CA MET A 40 -14.86 13.54 5.90
C MET A 40 -13.55 14.19 6.33
N PHE A 41 -12.75 14.61 5.34
CA PHE A 41 -11.52 15.36 5.53
C PHE A 41 -11.55 16.65 4.72
N THR A 42 -10.76 17.63 5.14
CA THR A 42 -10.45 18.78 4.28
C THR A 42 -9.49 18.34 3.16
N ASP A 43 -9.51 19.05 2.03
CA ASP A 43 -8.68 18.71 0.86
C ASP A 43 -7.19 18.60 1.19
N THR A 44 -6.69 19.48 2.07
CA THR A 44 -5.29 19.52 2.48
C THR A 44 -4.90 18.24 3.24
N VAL A 45 -5.75 17.82 4.18
CA VAL A 45 -5.53 16.61 4.98
C VAL A 45 -5.64 15.36 4.11
N TRP A 46 -6.61 15.33 3.19
CA TRP A 46 -6.76 14.20 2.27
C TRP A 46 -5.55 14.04 1.35
N LYS A 47 -5.04 15.13 0.78
CA LYS A 47 -3.82 15.12 -0.04
C LYS A 47 -2.61 14.61 0.74
N TRP A 48 -2.44 15.08 1.97
CA TRP A 48 -1.36 14.60 2.84
C TRP A 48 -1.48 13.09 3.09
N LEU A 49 -2.68 12.61 3.44
CA LEU A 49 -2.97 11.18 3.62
C LEU A 49 -2.62 10.35 2.39
N GLN A 50 -2.96 10.82 1.20
CA GLN A 50 -2.63 10.15 -0.06
C GLN A 50 -1.12 10.07 -0.28
N LEU A 51 -0.38 11.15 0.00
CA LEU A 51 1.07 11.19 -0.13
C LEU A 51 1.75 10.25 0.87
N SER A 52 1.40 10.34 2.15
CA SER A 52 1.96 9.46 3.19
C SER A 52 1.67 7.98 2.92
N ALA A 53 0.49 7.66 2.37
CA ALA A 53 0.14 6.30 2.00
C ALA A 53 0.99 5.81 0.83
N LYS A 54 1.28 6.68 -0.15
CA LYS A 54 2.16 6.36 -1.28
C LYS A 54 3.59 6.07 -0.82
N ASP A 55 4.12 6.88 0.10
CA ASP A 55 5.46 6.68 0.67
C ASP A 55 5.57 5.35 1.43
N SER A 56 4.49 4.95 2.11
CA SER A 56 4.41 3.70 2.86
C SER A 56 3.94 2.49 2.01
N ASN A 57 3.82 2.66 0.69
CA ASN A 57 3.30 1.67 -0.26
C ASN A 57 1.97 1.02 0.22
N THR A 58 1.09 1.82 0.79
CA THR A 58 -0.18 1.39 1.39
C THR A 58 -1.35 2.24 0.89
N SER A 59 -2.57 1.89 1.29
CA SER A 59 -3.76 2.71 1.02
C SER A 59 -4.04 3.67 2.17
N ALA A 60 -4.62 4.85 1.90
CA ALA A 60 -4.95 5.84 2.94
C ALA A 60 -5.74 5.25 4.12
N GLY A 61 -6.74 4.41 3.87
CA GLY A 61 -7.49 3.75 4.95
C GLY A 61 -6.67 2.76 5.79
N GLU A 62 -5.67 2.12 5.19
CA GLU A 62 -4.75 1.23 5.92
C GLU A 62 -3.74 2.04 6.74
N LEU A 63 -3.30 3.19 6.23
CA LEU A 63 -2.46 4.11 6.98
C LEU A 63 -3.19 4.66 8.21
N ILE A 64 -4.46 5.07 8.06
CA ILE A 64 -5.30 5.52 9.17
C ILE A 64 -5.49 4.40 10.20
N GLU A 65 -5.78 3.18 9.75
CA GLU A 65 -6.01 2.05 10.67
C GLU A 65 -4.77 1.72 11.49
N ARG A 66 -3.58 1.68 10.87
CA ARG A 66 -2.31 1.48 11.58
C ARG A 66 -2.03 2.59 12.58
N TRP A 67 -2.28 3.84 12.19
CA TRP A 67 -2.11 4.98 13.08
C TRP A 67 -3.03 4.87 14.30
N VAL A 68 -4.33 4.64 14.10
CA VAL A 68 -5.28 4.47 15.21
C VAL A 68 -4.88 3.29 16.12
N ARG A 69 -4.46 2.15 15.56
CA ARG A 69 -4.00 1.00 16.36
C ARG A 69 -2.77 1.32 17.21
N SER A 70 -1.80 2.07 16.67
CA SER A 70 -0.62 2.49 17.44
C SER A 70 -1.00 3.30 18.68
N GLN A 71 -2.02 4.16 18.57
CA GLN A 71 -2.49 4.96 19.70
C GLN A 71 -3.22 4.11 20.76
N ILE A 72 -3.90 3.04 20.36
CA ILE A 72 -4.55 2.10 21.30
C ILE A 72 -3.50 1.31 22.09
N GLU A 73 -2.44 0.84 21.42
CA GLU A 73 -1.33 0.12 22.06
C GLU A 73 -0.62 1.03 23.07
N ASP A 74 -0.33 2.28 22.71
CA ASP A 74 0.33 3.25 23.58
C ASP A 74 -0.52 3.67 24.79
N THR A 75 -1.85 3.61 24.69
CA THR A 75 -2.78 3.99 25.77
C THR A 75 -2.99 2.87 26.81
N THR A 76 -2.60 1.63 26.49
CA THR A 76 -2.80 0.45 27.36
C THR A 76 -1.54 0.12 28.20
N GLY A 77 -0.51 0.98 28.14
CA GLY A 77 0.74 0.87 28.91
C GLY A 77 0.66 1.42 30.33
#